data_AF-A0A1Y2D646-F1
#
_entry.id   AF-A0A1Y2D646-F1
#
_cell.length_a   1.000
_cell.length_b   1.000
_cell.length_c   1.000
_cell.angle_alpha   90.00
_cell.angle_beta   90.00
_cell.angle_gamma   90.00
#
_symmetry.space_group_name_H-M   'P 1'
#
loop_
_entity.id
_entity.type
_entity.pdbx_description
1 polymer ?
#
loop_
_entity_poly.entity_id
_entity_poly.type
_entity_poly.pdbx_seq_one_letter_code
_entity_poly.pdbx_strand_id
1 'polypeptide(L)'
;MDFVLYEIFQMKANFVLDCLKNDNSLFIKFINAKKTNTVYKKTILPGVQEGISGATILGYNIGVIKYIKEEKKNKLKSVLSYLCSKNMQRTIIMEKPILSAISSLYGEEEVCQKIDCEIYKNIQPVFRPTSIVDYDNYSNKYLNYFNGYLFKNDSLHDSIRNIIDITKIHSISIGTSENIVGLFTAISIFLILACIIVSFFFLLYKGFLDYFIFIPIDFWIMSMVGSVSFLSVCFLEMGTVTVLKCHFIQFIMSGSFTLTVVPILYKLIIDYPKEIKFFKWISYNRYYFLLFFISNYVFIFYLGINMEVCDKNWSKRTINVNKIKYNIDISINTSSVTNREEDFTNFNNPSNTTGY
;
A
#
# COMPACT_ATOMS: atom_id res chain seq x y z
N MET A 1 42.16 -4.16 -10.19
CA MET A 1 41.10 -3.92 -11.21
C MET A 1 39.75 -3.76 -10.52
N ASP A 2 39.44 -4.58 -9.50
CA ASP A 2 38.15 -4.52 -8.77
C ASP A 2 37.88 -3.22 -8.01
N PHE A 3 38.92 -2.56 -7.46
CA PHE A 3 38.76 -1.31 -6.71
C PHE A 3 38.29 -0.13 -7.58
N VAL A 4 38.77 -0.05 -8.83
CA VAL A 4 38.38 1.01 -9.78
C VAL A 4 36.94 0.80 -10.26
N LEU A 5 36.52 -0.46 -10.40
CA LEU A 5 35.16 -0.80 -10.79
C LEU A 5 34.14 -0.40 -9.72
N TYR A 6 34.47 -0.64 -8.45
CA TYR A 6 33.66 -0.29 -7.28
C TYR A 6 33.32 1.20 -7.23
N GLU A 7 34.32 2.07 -7.41
CA GLU A 7 34.12 3.51 -7.34
C GLU A 7 33.21 4.00 -8.48
N ILE A 8 33.44 3.52 -9.71
CA ILE A 8 32.67 3.93 -10.91
C ILE A 8 31.16 3.66 -10.74
N PHE A 9 30.78 2.52 -10.18
CA PHE A 9 29.37 2.17 -10.01
C PHE A 9 28.65 2.93 -8.88
N GLN A 10 29.39 3.61 -8.00
CA GLN A 10 28.83 4.46 -6.94
C GLN A 10 28.87 5.95 -7.31
N MET A 11 29.42 6.30 -8.48
CA MET A 11 29.52 7.67 -8.91
C MET A 11 28.14 8.28 -9.21
N LYS A 12 28.03 9.58 -8.91
CA LYS A 12 26.81 10.35 -9.12
C LYS A 12 26.54 10.59 -10.60
N ALA A 13 25.32 10.99 -10.92
CA ALA A 13 24.87 11.32 -12.28
C ALA A 13 25.83 12.23 -13.08
N ASN A 14 26.54 13.14 -12.42
CA ASN A 14 27.51 14.04 -13.06
C ASN A 14 28.64 13.28 -13.75
N PHE A 15 29.15 12.21 -13.14
CA PHE A 15 30.18 11.38 -13.76
C PHE A 15 29.69 10.76 -15.08
N VAL A 16 28.48 10.22 -15.07
CA VAL A 16 27.86 9.64 -16.28
C VAL A 16 27.66 10.70 -17.37
N LEU A 17 27.31 11.93 -17.00
CA LEU A 17 27.23 13.05 -17.94
C LEU A 17 28.58 13.42 -18.55
N ASP A 18 29.67 13.28 -17.80
CA ASP A 18 31.01 13.54 -18.32
C ASP A 18 31.49 12.40 -19.23
N CYS A 19 31.14 11.13 -18.91
CA CYS A 19 31.33 10.00 -19.83
C CYS A 19 30.60 10.19 -21.17
N LEU A 20 29.38 10.75 -21.13
CA LEU A 20 28.60 11.09 -22.33
C LEU A 20 29.21 12.22 -23.17
N LYS A 21 30.17 12.98 -22.63
CA LYS A 21 30.86 14.06 -23.36
C LYS A 21 32.22 13.60 -23.91
N ASN A 22 32.99 12.84 -23.12
CA ASN A 22 34.42 12.65 -23.33
C ASN A 22 34.79 11.38 -24.13
N ASP A 23 33.84 10.69 -24.77
CA ASP A 23 34.07 9.48 -25.60
C ASP A 23 34.87 8.34 -24.94
N ASN A 24 34.89 8.30 -23.60
CA ASN A 24 35.68 7.36 -22.80
C ASN A 24 34.92 6.10 -22.39
N SER A 25 33.74 5.83 -22.96
CA SER A 25 32.89 4.70 -22.54
C SER A 25 32.30 4.00 -23.75
N LEU A 26 32.28 2.66 -23.72
CA LEU A 26 31.70 1.88 -24.82
C LEU A 26 30.16 1.84 -24.72
N PHE A 27 29.64 1.67 -23.51
CA PHE A 27 28.21 1.62 -23.22
C PHE A 27 27.90 2.48 -22.00
N ILE A 28 26.81 3.24 -22.07
CA ILE A 28 26.34 4.09 -20.98
C ILE A 28 24.85 3.84 -20.76
N LYS A 29 24.50 3.40 -19.54
CA LYS A 29 23.11 3.33 -19.09
C LYS A 29 22.78 4.59 -18.32
N PHE A 30 21.83 5.37 -18.80
CA PHE A 30 21.41 6.60 -18.14
C PHE A 30 19.92 6.89 -18.38
N ILE A 31 19.39 7.86 -17.64
CA ILE A 31 18.06 8.41 -17.94
C ILE A 31 18.05 9.00 -19.35
N ASN A 32 16.87 9.17 -19.95
CA ASN A 32 16.77 9.81 -21.25
C ASN A 32 17.30 11.25 -21.20
N ALA A 33 18.55 11.44 -21.59
CA ALA A 33 19.23 12.72 -21.63
C ALA A 33 19.31 13.26 -23.06
N LYS A 34 19.44 14.57 -23.21
CA LYS A 34 19.72 15.18 -24.51
C LYS A 34 21.04 14.63 -25.05
N LYS A 35 21.07 14.30 -26.34
CA LYS A 35 22.30 13.84 -27.00
C LYS A 35 23.34 14.97 -26.95
N THR A 36 24.47 14.72 -26.28
CA THR A 36 25.57 15.68 -26.10
C THR A 36 26.73 15.43 -27.06
N ASN A 37 26.97 14.16 -27.42
CA ASN A 37 28.02 13.76 -28.34
C ASN A 37 27.42 12.94 -29.50
N THR A 38 27.88 13.20 -30.72
CA THR A 38 27.40 12.56 -31.96
C THR A 38 27.76 11.09 -32.06
N VAL A 39 28.86 10.65 -31.45
CA VAL A 39 29.40 9.28 -31.48
C VAL A 39 28.45 8.29 -30.82
N TYR A 40 27.76 8.69 -29.74
CA TYR A 40 26.83 7.81 -29.06
C TYR A 40 25.49 7.68 -29.80
N LYS A 41 25.04 6.44 -29.98
CA LYS A 41 23.69 6.10 -30.45
C LYS A 41 22.86 5.60 -29.25
N LYS A 42 21.60 6.07 -29.16
CA LYS A 42 20.64 5.54 -28.18
C LYS A 42 20.09 4.21 -28.68
N THR A 43 19.79 3.31 -27.77
CA THR A 43 19.15 2.03 -28.07
C THR A 43 18.21 1.64 -26.93
N ILE A 44 17.32 0.67 -27.18
CA ILE A 44 16.52 0.04 -26.14
C ILE A 44 17.42 -0.71 -25.16
N LEU A 45 17.04 -0.75 -23.88
CA LEU A 45 17.78 -1.51 -22.88
C LEU A 45 17.66 -3.02 -23.18
N PRO A 46 18.77 -3.75 -23.36
CA PRO A 46 18.70 -5.18 -23.60
C PRO A 46 18.16 -5.91 -22.36
N GLY A 47 17.26 -6.86 -22.59
CA GLY A 47 16.82 -7.82 -21.59
C GLY A 47 17.66 -9.10 -21.60
N VAL A 48 17.31 -10.03 -20.70
CA VAL A 48 17.97 -11.36 -20.62
C VAL A 48 17.58 -12.26 -21.80
N GLN A 49 16.39 -12.07 -22.36
CA GLN A 49 15.87 -12.83 -23.49
C GLN A 49 15.78 -11.94 -24.73
N GLU A 50 15.99 -12.53 -25.90
CA GLU A 50 15.83 -11.84 -27.18
C GLU A 50 14.41 -11.30 -27.34
N GLY A 51 14.28 -10.07 -27.85
CA GLY A 51 13.00 -9.38 -27.99
C GLY A 51 12.42 -8.82 -26.68
N ILE A 52 13.04 -9.09 -25.53
CA ILE A 52 12.62 -8.54 -24.23
C ILE A 52 13.49 -7.33 -23.88
N SER A 53 12.83 -6.26 -23.45
CA SER A 53 13.46 -5.03 -22.96
C SER A 53 12.78 -4.60 -21.66
N GLY A 54 13.42 -3.71 -20.91
CA GLY A 54 12.80 -3.14 -19.72
C GLY A 54 13.33 -1.74 -19.46
N ALA A 55 12.43 -0.75 -19.45
CA ALA A 55 12.75 0.62 -19.06
C ALA A 55 11.78 1.11 -17.99
N THR A 56 12.33 1.67 -16.90
CA THR A 56 11.50 2.31 -15.89
C THR A 56 10.98 3.64 -16.42
N ILE A 57 9.65 3.83 -16.39
CA ILE A 57 9.07 5.14 -16.70
C ILE A 57 9.28 6.07 -15.50
N LEU A 58 9.88 7.22 -15.76
CA LEU A 58 9.90 8.36 -14.87
C LEU A 58 9.12 9.47 -15.56
N GLY A 59 8.17 10.07 -14.86
CA GLY A 59 7.29 11.07 -15.44
C GLY A 59 6.72 12.02 -14.40
N TYR A 60 6.09 13.07 -14.89
CA TYR A 60 5.40 14.05 -14.08
C TYR A 60 3.91 13.67 -14.02
N ASN A 61 3.37 13.59 -12.80
CA ASN A 61 1.95 13.41 -12.58
C ASN A 61 1.31 14.73 -12.18
N ILE A 62 0.11 15.02 -12.70
CA ILE A 62 -0.66 16.19 -12.28
C ILE A 62 -1.66 15.74 -11.22
N GLY A 63 -1.40 16.12 -9.97
CA GLY A 63 -2.28 15.87 -8.85
C GLY A 63 -3.35 16.96 -8.72
N VAL A 64 -4.59 16.55 -8.39
CA VAL A 64 -5.68 17.46 -8.09
C VAL A 64 -6.04 17.35 -6.61
N ILE A 65 -6.07 18.49 -5.91
CA ILE A 65 -6.43 18.53 -4.50
C ILE A 65 -7.89 18.09 -4.33
N LYS A 66 -8.16 17.21 -3.35
CA LYS A 66 -9.51 16.66 -3.09
C LYS A 66 -10.54 17.74 -2.75
N TYR A 67 -10.10 18.79 -2.05
CA TYR A 67 -10.94 19.85 -1.52
C TYR A 67 -10.96 21.09 -2.43
N ILE A 68 -11.57 20.96 -3.61
CA ILE A 68 -11.78 22.06 -4.57
C ILE A 68 -13.28 22.35 -4.69
N LYS A 69 -13.66 23.64 -4.72
CA LYS A 69 -15.05 24.09 -4.95
C LYS A 69 -15.54 23.64 -6.32
N GLU A 70 -16.80 23.22 -6.45
CA GLU A 70 -17.37 22.70 -7.71
C GLU A 70 -17.17 23.62 -8.91
N GLU A 71 -17.35 24.93 -8.74
CA GLU A 71 -17.15 25.91 -9.82
C GLU A 71 -15.73 25.85 -10.42
N LYS A 72 -14.72 25.58 -9.58
CA LYS A 72 -13.33 25.45 -10.01
C LYS A 72 -13.04 24.09 -10.65
N LYS A 73 -13.81 23.05 -10.34
CA LYS A 73 -13.62 21.71 -10.93
C LYS A 73 -13.85 21.70 -12.44
N ASN A 74 -14.88 22.40 -12.91
CA ASN A 74 -15.17 22.50 -14.34
C ASN A 74 -14.06 23.22 -15.12
N LYS A 75 -13.59 24.35 -14.59
CA LYS A 75 -12.46 25.10 -15.17
C LYS A 75 -11.19 24.25 -15.17
N LEU A 76 -10.91 23.55 -14.06
CA LEU A 76 -9.76 22.66 -13.94
C LEU A 76 -9.81 21.52 -14.95
N LYS A 77 -10.98 20.91 -15.18
CA LYS A 77 -11.16 19.86 -16.18
C LYS A 77 -10.73 20.35 -17.56
N SER A 78 -11.14 21.55 -17.98
CA SER A 78 -10.73 22.12 -19.27
C SER A 78 -9.23 22.32 -19.38
N VAL A 79 -8.60 22.86 -18.32
CA VAL A 79 -7.14 23.05 -18.28
C VAL A 79 -6.40 21.72 -18.38
N LEU A 80 -6.81 20.71 -17.60
CA LEU A 80 -6.19 19.39 -17.63
C LEU A 80 -6.37 18.70 -18.98
N SER A 81 -7.57 18.80 -19.58
CA SER A 81 -7.83 18.27 -20.92
C SER A 81 -6.92 18.90 -21.97
N TYR A 82 -6.67 20.21 -21.88
CA TYR A 82 -5.75 20.90 -22.78
C TYR A 82 -4.30 20.46 -22.56
N LEU A 83 -3.81 20.46 -21.30
CA LEU A 83 -2.45 20.06 -20.96
C LEU A 83 -2.13 18.61 -21.37
N CYS A 84 -3.10 17.71 -21.24
CA CYS A 84 -3.00 16.31 -21.63
C CYS A 84 -3.43 16.05 -23.08
N SER A 85 -3.77 17.08 -23.85
CA SER A 85 -4.19 16.91 -25.25
C SER A 85 -3.02 16.45 -26.12
N LYS A 86 -3.34 15.68 -27.18
CA LYS A 86 -2.35 15.23 -28.17
C LYS A 86 -1.57 16.42 -28.76
N ASN A 87 -2.26 17.52 -29.05
CA ASN A 87 -1.65 18.71 -29.64
C ASN A 87 -0.64 19.37 -28.69
N MET A 88 -1.02 19.61 -27.42
CA MET A 88 -0.11 20.20 -26.44
C MET A 88 1.09 19.30 -26.16
N GLN A 89 0.85 17.99 -26.04
CA GLN A 89 1.92 17.01 -25.83
C GLN A 89 2.88 16.92 -27.02
N ARG A 90 2.38 17.07 -28.26
CA ARG A 90 3.20 17.21 -29.46
C ARG A 90 4.08 18.45 -29.37
N THR A 91 3.50 19.62 -29.08
CA THR A 91 4.26 20.88 -28.92
C THR A 91 5.38 20.71 -27.89
N ILE A 92 5.10 20.07 -26.75
CA ILE A 92 6.11 19.79 -25.72
C ILE A 92 7.26 18.93 -26.27
N ILE A 93 6.98 17.85 -27.02
CA ILE A 93 8.03 17.00 -27.61
C ILE A 93 8.86 17.78 -28.65
N MET A 94 8.22 18.63 -29.45
CA MET A 94 8.90 19.36 -30.52
C MET A 94 9.82 20.47 -29.97
N GLU A 95 9.40 21.12 -28.88
CA GLU A 95 10.12 22.25 -28.29
C GLU A 95 11.09 21.85 -27.16
N LYS A 96 10.79 20.78 -26.43
CA LYS A 96 11.55 20.35 -25.25
C LYS A 96 12.03 18.90 -25.42
N PRO A 97 13.16 18.52 -24.79
CA PRO A 97 13.62 17.13 -24.78
C PRO A 97 12.79 16.27 -23.80
N ILE A 98 11.47 16.42 -23.81
CA ILE A 98 10.53 15.73 -22.92
C ILE A 98 9.68 14.80 -23.78
N LEU A 99 9.53 13.55 -23.33
CA LEU A 99 8.72 12.55 -24.01
C LEU A 99 7.27 12.59 -23.52
N SER A 100 6.33 12.22 -24.38
CA SER A 100 4.92 12.09 -24.00
C SER A 100 4.55 10.66 -23.63
N ALA A 101 3.57 10.50 -22.74
CA ALA A 101 2.93 9.22 -22.49
C ALA A 101 1.95 8.81 -23.61
N ILE A 102 1.61 9.71 -24.54
CA ILE A 102 0.68 9.42 -25.64
C ILE A 102 1.43 8.67 -26.76
N SER A 103 1.27 7.35 -26.78
CA SER A 103 1.98 6.47 -27.72
C SER A 103 1.69 6.79 -29.20
N SER A 104 0.49 7.26 -29.52
CA SER A 104 0.09 7.59 -30.89
C SER A 104 0.82 8.80 -31.48
N LEU A 105 1.54 9.60 -30.68
CA LEU A 105 2.41 10.67 -31.18
C LEU A 105 3.65 10.11 -31.87
N TYR A 106 4.14 8.94 -31.43
CA TYR A 106 5.31 8.32 -32.05
C TYR A 106 5.01 7.71 -33.42
N GLY A 107 3.73 7.67 -33.83
CA GLY A 107 3.33 7.33 -35.20
C GLY A 107 3.41 8.50 -36.18
N GLU A 108 3.60 9.72 -35.70
CA GLU A 108 3.53 10.93 -36.52
C GLU A 108 4.90 11.28 -37.10
N GLU A 109 4.96 11.45 -38.41
CA GLU A 109 6.21 11.70 -39.14
C GLU A 109 6.94 12.94 -38.63
N GLU A 110 6.21 14.02 -38.34
CA GLU A 110 6.75 15.27 -37.78
C GLU A 110 7.48 15.06 -36.44
N VAL A 111 6.94 14.19 -35.58
CA VAL A 111 7.54 13.86 -34.28
C VAL A 111 8.79 13.01 -34.50
N CYS A 112 8.72 12.05 -35.42
CA CYS A 112 9.81 11.12 -35.70
C CYS A 112 10.99 11.75 -36.45
N GLN A 113 10.79 12.89 -37.09
CA GLN A 113 11.88 13.71 -37.60
C GLN A 113 12.72 14.33 -36.46
N LYS A 114 12.13 14.53 -35.28
CA LYS A 114 12.79 15.17 -34.13
C LYS A 114 13.40 14.18 -33.14
N ILE A 115 12.74 13.05 -32.95
CA ILE A 115 13.13 12.02 -31.98
C ILE A 115 13.11 10.63 -32.61
N ASP A 116 13.89 9.72 -32.05
CA ASP A 116 13.92 8.33 -32.49
C ASP A 116 12.66 7.58 -32.02
N CYS A 117 11.59 7.69 -32.81
CA CYS A 117 10.32 7.03 -32.53
C CYS A 117 10.42 5.50 -32.50
N GLU A 118 11.37 4.90 -33.23
CA GLU A 118 11.53 3.44 -33.27
C GLU A 118 11.88 2.92 -31.88
N ILE A 119 12.80 3.60 -31.18
CA ILE A 119 13.10 3.29 -29.79
C ILE A 119 11.84 3.40 -28.92
N TYR A 120 11.12 4.52 -28.97
CA TYR A 120 10.00 4.76 -28.04
C TYR A 120 8.76 3.92 -28.32
N LYS A 121 8.56 3.44 -29.56
CA LYS A 121 7.53 2.44 -29.89
C LYS A 121 7.84 1.06 -29.30
N ASN A 122 9.11 0.72 -29.21
CA ASN A 122 9.56 -0.61 -28.84
C ASN A 122 10.00 -0.74 -27.37
N ILE A 123 10.01 0.36 -26.61
CA ILE A 123 10.26 0.30 -25.16
C ILE A 123 9.13 -0.47 -24.48
N GLN A 124 9.52 -1.43 -23.65
CA GLN A 124 8.64 -2.16 -22.75
C GLN A 124 8.70 -1.52 -21.36
N PRO A 125 7.71 -0.70 -20.97
CA PRO A 125 7.79 0.05 -19.74
C PRO A 125 7.54 -0.81 -18.51
N VAL A 126 8.37 -0.60 -17.48
CA VAL A 126 8.19 -1.19 -16.15
C VAL A 126 7.78 -0.09 -15.19
N PHE A 127 6.59 -0.22 -14.62
CA PHE A 127 6.06 0.74 -13.66
C PHE A 127 6.64 0.51 -12.26
N ARG A 128 6.78 1.61 -11.50
CA ARG A 128 7.07 1.51 -10.07
C ARG A 128 5.85 0.93 -9.33
N PRO A 129 6.04 0.06 -8.33
CA PRO A 129 4.95 -0.45 -7.50
C PRO A 129 4.22 0.69 -6.80
N THR A 130 2.93 0.87 -7.08
CA THR A 130 2.09 1.92 -6.47
C THR A 130 1.33 1.43 -5.24
N SER A 131 1.29 0.12 -5.00
CA SER A 131 0.61 -0.50 -3.85
C SER A 131 1.41 -0.42 -2.54
N ILE A 132 2.68 0.00 -2.60
CA ILE A 132 3.54 0.11 -1.43
C ILE A 132 3.31 1.46 -0.76
N VAL A 133 2.69 1.45 0.42
CA VAL A 133 2.33 2.65 1.18
C VAL A 133 3.54 3.53 1.49
N ASP A 134 4.67 2.90 1.80
CA ASP A 134 5.94 3.58 2.11
C ASP A 134 7.02 3.14 1.10
N TYR A 135 6.86 3.59 -0.15
CA TYR A 135 7.78 3.25 -1.23
C TYR A 135 9.22 3.71 -0.94
N ASP A 136 9.40 4.85 -0.27
CA ASP A 136 10.72 5.40 0.01
C ASP A 136 11.50 4.50 0.97
N ASN A 137 10.88 4.06 2.07
CA ASN A 137 11.47 3.09 2.98
C ASN A 137 11.73 1.74 2.31
N TYR A 138 10.76 1.24 1.52
CA TYR A 138 10.94 0.03 0.72
C TYR A 138 12.16 0.15 -0.21
N SER A 139 12.24 1.24 -0.99
CA SER A 139 13.30 1.49 -1.96
C SER A 139 14.65 1.61 -1.27
N ASN A 140 14.71 2.29 -0.12
CA ASN A 140 15.93 2.41 0.67
C ASN A 140 16.41 1.05 1.19
N LYS A 141 15.52 0.22 1.76
CA LYS A 141 15.87 -1.14 2.21
C LYS A 141 16.33 -2.02 1.05
N TYR A 142 15.59 -2.01 -0.06
CA TYR A 142 15.93 -2.75 -1.27
C TYR A 142 17.33 -2.38 -1.75
N LEU A 143 17.60 -1.08 -1.92
CA LEU A 143 18.90 -0.58 -2.37
C LEU A 143 20.01 -0.92 -1.38
N ASN A 144 19.74 -0.89 -0.07
CA ASN A 144 20.74 -1.25 0.94
C ASN A 144 21.16 -2.72 0.83
N TYR A 145 20.23 -3.66 0.73
CA TYR A 145 20.55 -5.09 0.56
C TYR A 145 21.21 -5.39 -0.80
N PHE A 146 20.73 -4.73 -1.86
CA PHE A 146 21.30 -4.87 -3.19
C PHE A 146 22.73 -4.33 -3.27
N ASN A 147 22.97 -3.15 -2.69
CA ASN A 147 24.31 -2.58 -2.59
C ASN A 147 25.21 -3.40 -1.65
N GLY A 148 24.64 -3.95 -0.58
CA GLY A 148 25.35 -4.89 0.28
C GLY A 148 25.91 -6.09 -0.48
N TYR A 149 25.10 -6.68 -1.36
CA TYR A 149 25.54 -7.75 -2.26
C TYR A 149 26.60 -7.28 -3.26
N LEU A 150 26.36 -6.18 -3.97
CA LEU A 150 27.26 -5.71 -5.01
C LEU A 150 28.61 -5.20 -4.48
N PHE A 151 28.64 -4.66 -3.26
CA PHE A 151 29.73 -3.82 -2.80
C PHE A 151 30.31 -4.24 -1.44
N LYS A 152 29.54 -4.90 -0.57
CA LYS A 152 29.96 -5.22 0.81
C LYS A 152 30.22 -6.71 1.03
N ASN A 153 30.31 -7.50 -0.05
CA ASN A 153 30.47 -8.95 -0.02
C ASN A 153 29.36 -9.68 0.75
N ASP A 154 28.15 -9.13 0.80
CA ASP A 154 27.01 -9.87 1.35
C ASP A 154 26.71 -11.09 0.46
N SER A 155 26.23 -12.17 1.08
CA SER A 155 25.82 -13.37 0.35
C SER A 155 24.63 -13.08 -0.57
N LEU A 156 24.69 -13.54 -1.83
CA LEU A 156 23.56 -13.44 -2.77
C LEU A 156 22.27 -14.01 -2.18
N HIS A 157 22.38 -15.17 -1.54
CA HIS A 157 21.27 -15.87 -0.93
C HIS A 157 20.60 -15.00 0.16
N ASP A 158 21.41 -14.39 1.02
CA ASP A 158 20.91 -13.61 2.15
C ASP A 158 20.35 -12.26 1.69
N SER A 159 21.00 -11.60 0.73
CA SER A 159 20.49 -10.37 0.14
C SER A 159 19.17 -10.58 -0.60
N ILE A 160 19.04 -11.66 -1.39
CA ILE A 160 17.77 -12.01 -2.04
C ILE A 160 16.69 -12.29 -0.99
N ARG A 161 17.02 -13.09 0.03
CA ARG A 161 16.09 -13.42 1.11
C ARG A 161 15.61 -12.15 1.82
N ASN A 162 16.53 -11.29 2.22
CA ASN A 162 16.20 -10.02 2.87
C ASN A 162 15.33 -9.13 1.99
N ILE A 163 15.61 -9.05 0.68
CA ILE A 163 14.79 -8.32 -0.29
C ILE A 163 13.36 -8.87 -0.36
N ILE A 164 13.21 -10.20 -0.43
CA ILE A 164 11.91 -10.87 -0.44
C ILE A 164 11.15 -10.58 0.86
N ASP A 165 11.84 -10.67 1.99
CA ASP A 165 11.29 -10.49 3.34
C ASP A 165 10.80 -9.04 3.60
N ILE A 166 11.22 -8.05 2.80
CA ILE A 166 10.62 -6.70 2.84
C ILE A 166 9.11 -6.75 2.52
N THR A 167 8.71 -7.64 1.60
CA THR A 167 7.33 -7.68 1.06
C THR A 167 6.56 -8.92 1.47
N LYS A 168 7.25 -10.00 1.83
CA LYS A 168 6.64 -11.29 2.11
C LYS A 168 6.04 -11.29 3.52
N ILE A 169 4.75 -11.61 3.61
CA ILE A 169 4.12 -11.93 4.89
C ILE A 169 4.47 -13.38 5.22
N HIS A 170 5.27 -13.58 6.25
CA HIS A 170 5.59 -14.91 6.75
C HIS A 170 4.42 -15.48 7.53
N SER A 171 4.11 -16.75 7.29
CA SER A 171 3.10 -17.50 8.01
C SER A 171 3.75 -18.63 8.78
N ILE A 172 3.33 -18.84 10.02
CA ILE A 172 3.79 -19.94 10.86
C ILE A 172 2.79 -21.09 10.70
N SER A 173 3.24 -22.21 10.15
CA SER A 173 2.45 -23.44 10.09
C SER A 173 2.52 -24.20 11.42
N ILE A 174 1.44 -24.90 11.78
CA ILE A 174 1.39 -25.79 12.95
C ILE A 174 2.23 -27.07 12.71
N GLY A 175 2.44 -27.44 11.45
CA GLY A 175 3.18 -28.64 11.08
C GLY A 175 4.69 -28.53 11.31
N THR A 176 5.33 -29.67 11.60
CA THR A 176 6.78 -29.78 11.81
C THR A 176 7.60 -29.72 10.53
N SER A 177 6.96 -29.68 9.36
CA SER A 177 7.65 -29.78 8.06
C SER A 177 8.56 -28.60 7.75
N GLU A 178 8.25 -27.41 8.29
CA GLU A 178 8.99 -26.18 7.99
C GLU A 178 9.63 -25.55 9.22
N ASN A 179 8.94 -25.54 10.38
CA ASN A 179 9.46 -24.94 11.60
C ASN A 179 8.80 -25.53 12.86
N ILE A 180 9.63 -25.93 13.85
CA ILE A 180 9.16 -26.48 15.13
C ILE A 180 8.46 -25.44 16.01
N VAL A 181 8.68 -24.14 15.74
CA VAL A 181 8.11 -23.03 16.52
C VAL A 181 6.59 -23.08 16.55
N GLY A 182 5.93 -23.38 15.42
CA GLY A 182 4.47 -23.45 15.36
C GLY A 182 3.89 -24.55 16.26
N LEU A 183 4.52 -25.73 16.26
CA LEU A 183 4.13 -26.84 17.13
C LEU A 183 4.33 -26.50 18.60
N PHE A 184 5.47 -25.91 18.97
CA PHE A 184 5.74 -25.53 20.36
C PHE A 184 4.73 -24.49 20.87
N THR A 185 4.41 -23.49 20.04
CA THR A 185 3.38 -22.49 20.34
C THR A 185 2.01 -23.13 20.51
N ALA A 186 1.62 -24.04 19.62
CA ALA A 186 0.35 -24.76 19.74
C ALA A 186 0.25 -25.57 21.04
N ILE A 187 1.29 -26.36 21.37
CA ILE A 187 1.35 -27.14 22.63
C ILE A 187 1.24 -26.21 23.84
N SER A 188 1.96 -25.09 23.83
CA SER A 188 1.92 -24.11 24.92
C SER A 188 0.52 -23.55 25.13
N ILE A 189 -0.19 -23.22 24.04
CA ILE A 189 -1.58 -22.74 24.10
C ILE A 189 -2.51 -23.84 24.66
N PHE A 190 -2.37 -25.09 24.21
CA PHE A 190 -3.18 -26.21 24.72
C PHE A 190 -2.98 -26.44 26.22
N LEU A 191 -1.74 -26.35 26.72
CA LEU A 191 -1.44 -26.48 28.15
C LEU A 191 -2.11 -25.36 28.95
N ILE A 192 -2.04 -24.12 28.48
CA ILE A 192 -2.69 -22.98 29.15
C ILE A 192 -4.21 -23.15 29.15
N LEU A 193 -4.81 -23.56 28.03
CA LEU A 193 -6.24 -23.84 27.94
C LEU A 193 -6.67 -24.95 28.90
N ALA A 194 -5.90 -26.04 29.00
CA ALA A 194 -6.16 -27.10 29.97
C ALA A 194 -6.11 -26.58 31.41
N CYS A 195 -5.12 -25.75 31.76
CA CYS A 195 -5.02 -25.11 33.07
C CYS A 195 -6.25 -24.24 33.38
N ILE A 196 -6.74 -23.45 32.41
CA ILE A 196 -7.94 -22.62 32.59
C ILE A 196 -9.17 -23.48 32.84
N ILE A 197 -9.36 -24.55 32.06
CA ILE A 197 -10.50 -25.46 32.21
C ILE A 197 -10.47 -26.16 33.58
N VAL A 198 -9.31 -26.66 34.00
CA VAL A 198 -9.14 -27.30 35.32
C VAL A 198 -9.43 -26.30 36.44
N SER A 199 -8.91 -25.07 36.33
CA SER A 199 -9.16 -23.99 37.30
C SER A 199 -10.65 -23.66 37.41
N PHE A 200 -11.37 -23.69 36.28
CA PHE A 200 -12.81 -23.48 36.26
C PHE A 200 -13.58 -24.61 36.97
N PHE A 201 -13.20 -25.87 36.77
CA PHE A 201 -13.83 -26.99 37.51
C PHE A 201 -13.61 -26.88 39.02
N PHE A 202 -12.44 -26.43 39.46
CA PHE A 202 -12.20 -26.14 40.88
C PHE A 202 -13.12 -25.05 41.43
N LEU A 203 -13.41 -24.01 40.64
CA LEU A 203 -14.33 -22.95 41.03
C LEU A 203 -15.77 -23.45 41.24
N LEU A 204 -16.18 -24.50 40.52
CA LEU A 204 -17.52 -25.11 40.68
C LEU A 204 -17.62 -26.06 41.87
N TYR A 205 -16.49 -26.42 42.50
CA TYR A 205 -16.52 -27.31 43.66
C TYR A 205 -17.11 -26.58 44.87
N LYS A 206 -18.12 -27.19 45.50
CA LYS A 206 -18.90 -26.57 46.58
C LYS A 206 -18.05 -26.04 47.73
N GLY A 207 -16.96 -26.72 48.09
CA GLY A 207 -16.06 -26.28 49.16
C GLY A 207 -15.21 -25.05 48.82
N PHE A 208 -15.10 -24.69 47.53
CA PHE A 208 -14.36 -23.52 47.07
C PHE A 208 -15.26 -22.32 46.76
N LEU A 209 -16.55 -22.53 46.47
CA LEU A 209 -17.50 -21.46 46.14
C LEU A 209 -17.55 -20.36 47.20
N ASP A 210 -17.41 -20.73 48.48
CA ASP A 210 -17.43 -19.78 49.61
C ASP A 210 -16.23 -18.80 49.59
N TYR A 211 -15.13 -19.14 48.91
CA TYR A 211 -13.97 -18.25 48.76
C TYR A 211 -14.09 -17.30 47.55
N PHE A 212 -14.99 -17.58 46.60
CA PHE A 212 -15.13 -16.83 45.34
C PHE A 212 -16.38 -15.93 45.28
N ILE A 213 -16.83 -15.43 46.44
CA ILE A 213 -18.02 -14.55 46.59
C ILE A 213 -17.87 -13.20 45.85
N PHE A 214 -16.65 -12.86 45.39
CA PHE A 214 -16.39 -11.58 44.72
C PHE A 214 -17.18 -11.39 43.43
N ILE A 215 -17.45 -12.41 42.62
CA ILE A 215 -18.23 -12.21 41.37
C ILE A 215 -19.33 -13.28 41.32
N PRO A 216 -20.55 -12.94 40.86
CA PRO A 216 -21.59 -13.94 40.62
C PRO A 216 -21.11 -15.07 39.70
N ILE A 217 -21.56 -16.30 39.96
CA ILE A 217 -21.07 -17.48 39.23
C ILE A 217 -21.27 -17.38 37.71
N ASP A 218 -22.37 -16.79 37.26
CA ASP A 218 -22.66 -16.53 35.85
C ASP A 218 -21.65 -15.57 35.21
N PHE A 219 -21.15 -14.61 35.96
CA PHE A 219 -20.13 -13.66 35.49
C PHE A 219 -18.72 -14.25 35.54
N TRP A 220 -18.44 -15.16 36.46
CA TRP A 220 -17.23 -15.99 36.42
C TRP A 220 -17.18 -16.87 35.16
N ILE A 221 -18.29 -17.54 34.83
CA ILE A 221 -18.40 -18.34 33.61
C ILE A 221 -18.14 -17.46 32.38
N MET A 222 -18.72 -16.25 32.34
CA MET A 222 -18.52 -15.31 31.24
C MET A 222 -17.05 -14.89 31.08
N SER A 223 -16.35 -14.55 32.18
CA SER A 223 -14.92 -14.23 32.14
C SER A 223 -14.06 -15.40 31.64
N MET A 224 -14.42 -16.64 32.00
CA MET A 224 -13.70 -17.83 31.56
C MET A 224 -13.90 -18.08 30.06
N VAL A 225 -15.13 -17.94 29.56
CA VAL A 225 -15.41 -18.01 28.12
C VAL A 225 -14.64 -16.94 27.36
N GLY A 226 -14.57 -15.72 27.90
CA GLY A 226 -13.74 -14.65 27.36
C GLY A 226 -12.26 -15.03 27.28
N SER A 227 -11.69 -15.57 28.37
CA SER A 227 -10.27 -15.96 28.42
C SER A 227 -9.92 -17.09 27.45
N VAL A 228 -10.79 -18.12 27.34
CA VAL A 228 -10.64 -19.22 26.38
C VAL A 228 -10.73 -18.70 24.94
N SER A 229 -11.69 -17.81 24.67
CA SER A 229 -11.86 -17.21 23.34
C SER A 229 -10.67 -16.35 22.96
N PHE A 230 -10.09 -15.61 23.92
CA PHE A 230 -8.90 -14.78 23.70
C PHE A 230 -7.69 -15.63 23.27
N LEU A 231 -7.43 -16.73 23.97
CA LEU A 231 -6.34 -17.66 23.62
C LEU A 231 -6.59 -18.39 22.29
N SER A 232 -7.87 -18.61 21.95
CA SER A 232 -8.23 -19.25 20.68
C SER A 232 -7.87 -18.39 19.48
N VAL A 233 -7.72 -17.07 19.64
CA VAL A 233 -7.26 -16.15 18.58
C VAL A 233 -5.88 -16.55 18.06
N CYS A 234 -5.00 -17.05 18.94
CA CYS A 234 -3.65 -17.46 18.54
C CYS A 234 -3.66 -18.58 17.48
N PHE A 235 -4.69 -19.44 17.44
CA PHE A 235 -4.83 -20.45 16.38
C PHE A 235 -5.27 -19.84 15.04
N LEU A 236 -6.00 -18.72 15.05
CA LEU A 236 -6.43 -18.04 13.83
C LEU A 236 -5.29 -17.31 13.13
N GLU A 237 -4.29 -16.87 13.90
CA GLU A 237 -3.05 -16.27 13.39
C GLU A 237 -2.13 -17.29 12.72
N MET A 238 -2.32 -18.59 12.98
CA MET A 238 -1.52 -19.65 12.36
C MET A 238 -1.93 -19.90 10.90
N GLY A 239 -0.94 -20.23 10.08
CA GLY A 239 -1.07 -20.44 8.64
C GLY A 239 -1.22 -19.15 7.85
N THR A 240 -1.77 -19.24 6.64
CA THR A 240 -1.88 -18.08 5.74
C THR A 240 -2.87 -17.05 6.29
N VAL A 241 -2.46 -15.78 6.25
CA VAL A 241 -3.30 -14.64 6.61
C VAL A 241 -4.29 -14.40 5.48
N THR A 242 -5.57 -14.50 5.80
CA THR A 242 -6.66 -14.16 4.87
C THR A 242 -7.44 -12.99 5.43
N VAL A 243 -8.11 -12.23 4.57
CA VAL A 243 -8.91 -11.10 5.03
C VAL A 243 -10.02 -11.54 5.98
N LEU A 244 -10.62 -12.71 5.74
CA LEU A 244 -11.62 -13.30 6.63
C LEU A 244 -11.04 -13.59 8.02
N LYS A 245 -9.85 -14.22 8.09
CA LYS A 245 -9.16 -14.46 9.37
C LYS A 245 -8.85 -13.16 10.10
N CYS A 246 -8.39 -12.12 9.40
CA CYS A 246 -8.11 -10.81 10.01
C CYS A 246 -9.35 -10.23 10.70
N HIS A 247 -10.51 -10.25 10.03
CA HIS A 247 -11.76 -9.79 10.64
C HIS A 247 -12.19 -10.66 11.83
N PHE A 248 -12.06 -11.98 11.74
CA PHE A 248 -12.39 -12.88 12.85
C PHE A 248 -11.46 -12.73 14.05
N ILE A 249 -10.16 -12.51 13.82
CA ILE A 249 -9.18 -12.21 14.87
C ILE A 249 -9.62 -10.95 15.63
N GLN A 250 -9.88 -9.86 14.91
CA GLN A 250 -10.31 -8.61 15.51
C GLN A 250 -11.64 -8.77 16.27
N PHE A 251 -12.60 -9.50 15.68
CA PHE A 251 -13.87 -9.82 16.32
C PHE A 251 -13.65 -10.55 17.64
N ILE A 252 -13.05 -11.74 17.58
CA ILE A 252 -12.90 -12.61 18.74
C ILE A 252 -12.06 -11.94 19.80
N MET A 253 -10.96 -11.26 19.45
CA MET A 253 -10.11 -10.55 20.41
C MET A 253 -10.88 -9.48 21.19
N SER A 254 -11.64 -8.62 20.49
CA SER A 254 -12.42 -7.57 21.14
C SER A 254 -13.60 -8.12 21.95
N GLY A 255 -14.29 -9.15 21.45
CA GLY A 255 -15.38 -9.81 22.18
C GLY A 255 -14.90 -10.51 23.44
N SER A 256 -13.78 -11.23 23.33
CA SER A 256 -13.12 -11.90 24.45
C SER A 256 -12.70 -10.93 25.54
N PHE A 257 -12.16 -9.77 25.15
CA PHE A 257 -11.81 -8.70 26.08
C PHE A 257 -13.05 -8.16 26.80
N THR A 258 -14.14 -7.88 26.07
CA THR A 258 -15.41 -7.44 26.68
C THR A 258 -15.95 -8.46 27.67
N LEU A 259 -15.99 -9.75 27.30
CA LEU A 259 -16.49 -10.82 28.18
C LEU A 259 -15.65 -10.97 29.47
N THR A 260 -14.36 -10.64 29.41
CA THR A 260 -13.45 -10.71 30.56
C THR A 260 -13.55 -9.49 31.48
N VAL A 261 -13.65 -8.28 30.90
CA VAL A 261 -13.60 -7.02 31.66
C VAL A 261 -14.96 -6.62 32.24
N VAL A 262 -16.06 -6.89 31.53
CA VAL A 262 -17.41 -6.46 31.95
C VAL A 262 -17.84 -7.05 33.31
N PRO A 263 -17.58 -8.34 33.63
CA PRO A 263 -17.80 -8.91 34.97
C PRO A 263 -17.15 -8.12 36.10
N ILE A 264 -15.87 -7.76 35.90
CA ILE A 264 -15.08 -7.02 36.89
C ILE A 264 -15.66 -5.61 37.06
N LEU A 265 -15.96 -4.95 35.93
CA LEU A 265 -16.57 -3.62 35.93
C LEU A 265 -17.91 -3.61 36.67
N TYR A 266 -18.78 -4.60 36.42
CA TYR A 266 -20.05 -4.73 37.14
C TYR A 266 -19.84 -4.79 38.66
N LYS A 267 -18.88 -5.60 39.12
CA LYS A 267 -18.62 -5.74 40.55
C LYS A 267 -18.09 -4.45 41.16
N LEU A 268 -17.17 -3.77 40.49
CA LEU A 268 -16.64 -2.47 40.91
C LEU A 268 -17.74 -1.41 41.01
N ILE A 269 -18.74 -1.44 40.13
CA ILE A 269 -19.88 -0.51 40.15
C ILE A 269 -20.78 -0.77 41.37
N ILE A 270 -21.05 -2.03 41.71
CA ILE A 270 -21.94 -2.38 42.83
C ILE A 270 -21.27 -2.16 44.17
N ASP A 271 -19.97 -2.39 44.27
CA ASP A 271 -19.21 -2.19 45.51
C ASP A 271 -18.81 -0.73 45.73
N TYR A 272 -19.24 0.18 44.86
CA TYR A 272 -18.94 1.59 45.00
C TYR A 272 -19.59 2.15 46.28
N PRO A 273 -18.85 2.84 47.16
CA PRO A 273 -19.30 3.16 48.51
C PRO A 273 -20.41 4.22 48.58
N LYS A 274 -20.65 4.97 47.49
CA LYS A 274 -21.70 6.00 47.45
C LYS A 274 -22.96 5.45 46.81
N GLU A 275 -24.09 5.72 47.45
CA GLU A 275 -25.39 5.37 46.91
C GLU A 275 -25.75 6.25 45.71
N ILE A 276 -25.58 5.70 44.52
CA ILE A 276 -26.01 6.34 43.27
C ILE A 276 -27.22 5.55 42.75
N LYS A 277 -28.34 6.24 42.46
CA LYS A 277 -29.59 5.62 41.97
C LYS A 277 -29.36 4.71 40.76
N PHE A 278 -28.47 5.13 39.86
CA PHE A 278 -28.07 4.36 38.68
C PHE A 278 -27.37 3.03 39.03
N PHE A 279 -26.46 3.02 40.01
CA PHE A 279 -25.75 1.80 40.42
C PHE A 279 -26.69 0.82 41.14
N LYS A 280 -27.63 1.34 41.95
CA LYS A 280 -28.72 0.53 42.51
C LYS A 280 -29.55 -0.12 41.40
N TRP A 281 -29.91 0.63 40.36
CA TRP A 281 -30.63 0.07 39.21
C TRP A 281 -29.83 -1.04 38.50
N ILE A 282 -28.52 -0.86 38.27
CA ILE A 282 -27.64 -1.88 37.67
C ILE A 282 -27.62 -3.16 38.52
N SER A 283 -27.56 -3.03 39.84
CA SER A 283 -27.55 -4.18 40.75
C SER A 283 -28.80 -5.06 40.57
N TYR A 284 -29.99 -4.44 40.47
CA TYR A 284 -31.25 -5.16 40.21
C TYR A 284 -31.39 -5.67 38.76
N ASN A 285 -30.70 -5.04 37.80
CA ASN A 285 -30.88 -5.26 36.36
C ASN A 285 -29.60 -5.74 35.66
N ARG A 286 -28.85 -6.65 36.31
CA ARG A 286 -27.52 -7.10 35.85
C ARG A 286 -27.45 -7.61 34.41
N TYR A 287 -28.49 -8.29 33.93
CA TYR A 287 -28.53 -8.80 32.56
C TYR A 287 -28.76 -7.70 31.51
N TYR A 288 -29.47 -6.64 31.86
CA TYR A 288 -29.61 -5.46 30.99
C TYR A 288 -28.28 -4.70 30.87
N PHE A 289 -27.51 -4.64 31.97
CA PHE A 289 -26.14 -4.11 31.93
C PHE A 289 -25.25 -4.91 30.99
N LEU A 290 -25.27 -6.25 31.06
CA LEU A 290 -24.54 -7.10 30.11
C LEU A 290 -24.99 -6.91 28.67
N LEU A 291 -26.31 -6.91 28.44
CA LEU A 291 -26.89 -6.76 27.10
C LEU A 291 -26.47 -5.44 26.45
N PHE A 292 -26.35 -4.37 27.24
CA PHE A 292 -25.83 -3.10 26.77
C PHE A 292 -24.40 -3.22 26.21
N PHE A 293 -23.46 -3.86 26.94
CA PHE A 293 -22.09 -4.01 26.44
C PHE A 293 -22.00 -4.93 25.21
N ILE A 294 -22.74 -6.05 25.23
CA ILE A 294 -22.75 -7.00 24.11
C ILE A 294 -23.35 -6.36 22.85
N SER A 295 -24.44 -5.60 22.98
CA SER A 295 -25.05 -4.91 21.84
C SER A 295 -24.15 -3.83 21.25
N ASN A 296 -23.48 -3.03 22.09
CA ASN A 296 -22.48 -2.06 21.64
C ASN A 296 -21.33 -2.73 20.89
N TYR A 297 -20.85 -3.87 21.38
CA TYR A 297 -19.81 -4.65 20.72
C TYR A 297 -20.24 -5.14 19.33
N VAL A 298 -21.42 -5.75 19.21
CA VAL A 298 -21.96 -6.21 17.92
C VAL A 298 -22.13 -5.04 16.94
N PHE A 299 -22.59 -3.89 17.44
CA PHE A 299 -22.73 -2.67 16.63
C PHE A 299 -21.38 -2.14 16.13
N ILE A 300 -20.36 -2.05 17.00
CA ILE A 300 -19.01 -1.64 16.60
C ILE A 300 -18.42 -2.60 15.57
N PHE A 301 -18.61 -3.91 15.76
CA PHE A 301 -18.15 -4.90 14.80
C PHE A 301 -18.84 -4.76 13.44
N TYR A 302 -20.16 -4.56 13.45
CA TYR A 302 -20.93 -4.30 12.23
C TYR A 302 -20.42 -3.05 11.50
N LEU A 303 -20.14 -1.95 12.22
CA LEU A 303 -19.54 -0.76 11.63
C LEU A 303 -18.14 -1.03 11.06
N GLY A 304 -17.32 -1.79 11.78
CA GLY A 304 -15.97 -2.18 11.34
C GLY A 304 -15.97 -2.94 10.01
N ILE A 305 -16.83 -3.97 9.87
CA ILE A 305 -16.99 -4.69 8.60
C ILE A 305 -17.41 -3.74 7.47
N ASN A 306 -18.37 -2.86 7.73
CA ASN A 306 -18.89 -1.96 6.70
C ASN A 306 -17.88 -0.90 6.26
N MET A 307 -17.04 -0.39 7.17
CA MET A 307 -15.97 0.56 6.82
C MET A 307 -14.93 -0.07 5.89
N GLU A 308 -14.57 -1.34 6.10
CA GLU A 308 -13.57 -2.01 5.26
C GLU A 308 -14.13 -2.53 3.92
N VAL A 309 -15.42 -2.86 3.85
CA VAL A 309 -16.11 -3.12 2.56
C VAL A 309 -16.12 -1.85 1.70
N CYS A 310 -16.26 -0.67 2.32
CA CYS A 310 -16.12 0.61 1.63
C CYS A 310 -14.69 0.83 1.12
N ASP A 311 -13.67 0.40 1.85
CA ASP A 311 -12.27 0.49 1.41
C ASP A 311 -11.94 -0.55 0.33
N LYS A 312 -12.50 -1.76 0.36
CA LYS A 312 -12.40 -2.71 -0.76
C LYS A 312 -13.10 -2.21 -2.02
N ASN A 313 -14.21 -1.49 -1.89
CA ASN A 313 -14.83 -0.78 -3.01
C ASN A 313 -13.99 0.41 -3.49
N TRP A 314 -13.19 1.01 -2.62
CA TRP A 314 -12.16 1.97 -2.99
C TRP A 314 -10.98 1.30 -3.70
N SER A 315 -10.53 0.12 -3.25
CA SER A 315 -9.51 -0.73 -3.90
C SER A 315 -9.98 -1.27 -5.26
N LYS A 316 -11.26 -1.61 -5.40
CA LYS A 316 -11.90 -1.96 -6.67
C LYS A 316 -12.08 -0.73 -7.57
N ARG A 317 -12.17 0.48 -7.01
CA ARG A 317 -12.06 1.74 -7.78
C ARG A 317 -10.62 2.04 -8.19
N THR A 318 -9.61 1.58 -7.44
CA THR A 318 -8.19 1.72 -7.81
C THR A 318 -7.63 0.57 -8.63
N ILE A 319 -8.30 -0.59 -8.75
CA ILE A 319 -7.89 -1.66 -9.68
C ILE A 319 -9.10 -2.30 -10.36
N ASN A 320 -9.54 -1.64 -11.44
CA ASN A 320 -9.82 -2.34 -12.69
C ASN A 320 -8.73 -2.02 -13.73
N VAL A 321 -7.49 -1.69 -13.31
CA VAL A 321 -6.38 -1.33 -14.20
C VAL A 321 -5.98 -2.50 -15.11
N ASN A 322 -6.12 -3.75 -14.63
CA ASN A 322 -5.86 -4.95 -15.44
C ASN A 322 -7.05 -5.39 -16.32
N LYS A 323 -8.24 -4.79 -16.14
CA LYS A 323 -9.42 -5.01 -17.01
C LYS A 323 -9.71 -3.82 -17.91
N ILE A 324 -8.95 -2.73 -17.79
CA ILE A 324 -8.69 -1.81 -18.90
C ILE A 324 -7.74 -2.56 -19.85
N LYS A 325 -8.25 -3.64 -20.43
CA LYS A 325 -7.83 -4.08 -21.75
C LYS A 325 -8.21 -2.89 -22.63
N TYR A 326 -7.20 -2.13 -23.04
CA TYR A 326 -7.34 -0.87 -23.76
C TYR A 326 -8.20 -1.05 -25.01
N ASN A 327 -9.51 -0.81 -24.91
CA ASN A 327 -10.23 -0.12 -25.98
C ASN A 327 -10.14 1.36 -25.64
N ILE A 328 -9.03 1.97 -26.02
CA ILE A 328 -9.04 3.40 -26.36
C ILE A 328 -9.74 3.47 -27.71
N ASP A 329 -11.07 3.27 -27.71
CA ASP A 329 -11.90 3.81 -28.76
C ASP A 329 -12.01 5.30 -28.46
N ILE A 330 -11.07 6.06 -29.01
CA ILE A 330 -11.30 7.48 -29.25
C ILE A 330 -12.33 7.53 -30.37
N SER A 331 -13.60 7.37 -30.02
CA SER A 331 -14.68 7.89 -30.85
C SER A 331 -14.64 9.41 -30.72
N ILE A 332 -13.77 10.05 -31.51
CA ILE A 332 -13.99 11.44 -31.89
C ILE A 332 -15.31 11.43 -32.64
N ASN A 333 -16.38 11.86 -31.97
CA ASN A 333 -17.60 12.24 -32.65
C ASN A 333 -17.26 13.50 -33.45
N THR A 334 -16.85 13.32 -34.71
CA THR A 334 -16.48 14.41 -35.64
C THR A 334 -17.68 15.24 -36.09
N SER A 335 -18.89 14.95 -35.61
CA SER A 335 -20.09 15.73 -35.87
C SER A 335 -20.29 16.84 -34.84
N SER A 336 -19.44 17.88 -34.86
CA SER A 336 -19.82 19.25 -34.42
C SER A 336 -18.70 20.30 -34.43
N VAL A 337 -17.45 19.98 -34.81
CA VAL A 337 -16.41 21.01 -34.94
C VAL A 337 -16.21 21.39 -36.41
N THR A 338 -17.24 21.99 -36.98
CA THR A 338 -17.09 22.96 -38.06
C THR A 338 -17.54 24.30 -37.49
N ASN A 339 -16.66 25.29 -37.58
CA ASN A 339 -16.84 26.71 -37.23
C ASN A 339 -16.55 27.06 -35.76
N ARG A 340 -15.26 27.24 -35.45
CA ARG A 340 -14.73 28.28 -34.54
C ARG A 340 -13.20 28.30 -34.60
N GLU A 341 -12.67 28.58 -35.78
CA GLU A 341 -11.31 29.09 -35.97
C GLU A 341 -11.43 30.60 -36.19
N GLU A 342 -11.65 31.35 -35.12
CA GLU A 342 -11.53 32.82 -35.05
C GLU A 342 -11.80 33.15 -33.58
N ASP A 343 -10.75 33.37 -32.77
CA ASP A 343 -10.79 34.15 -31.51
C ASP A 343 -9.53 34.03 -30.63
N PHE A 344 -8.46 33.32 -31.04
CA PHE A 344 -7.21 33.25 -30.25
C PHE A 344 -5.99 33.89 -30.92
N THR A 345 -6.20 34.91 -31.74
CA THR A 345 -5.15 35.82 -32.21
C THR A 345 -5.33 37.18 -31.54
N ASN A 346 -4.94 37.32 -30.27
CA ASN A 346 -4.58 38.61 -29.66
C ASN A 346 -4.11 38.41 -28.21
N PHE A 347 -2.91 37.86 -28.03
CA PHE A 347 -2.13 38.07 -26.80
C PHE A 347 -0.64 38.12 -27.17
N ASN A 348 -0.22 39.24 -27.74
CA ASN A 348 1.17 39.64 -27.80
C ASN A 348 1.24 41.17 -27.65
N ASN A 349 1.68 41.63 -26.47
CA ASN A 349 2.45 42.85 -26.31
C ASN A 349 3.14 42.82 -24.93
N PRO A 350 4.48 42.81 -24.87
CA PRO A 350 5.21 43.03 -23.63
C PRO A 350 5.42 44.54 -23.43
N SER A 351 4.78 45.12 -22.41
CA SER A 351 5.13 46.45 -21.93
C SER A 351 6.33 46.33 -20.99
N ASN A 352 7.45 46.93 -21.42
CA ASN A 352 8.57 47.31 -20.59
C ASN A 352 8.11 48.13 -19.38
N THR A 353 8.50 47.73 -18.17
CA THR A 353 8.73 48.67 -17.05
C THR A 353 9.81 48.12 -16.12
N THR A 354 10.93 48.83 -16.13
CA THR A 354 11.93 48.89 -15.06
C THR A 354 11.34 49.50 -13.79
N GLY A 355 11.75 49.02 -12.61
CA GLY A 355 11.56 49.76 -11.36
C GLY A 355 11.64 48.91 -10.08
N TYR A 356 12.85 48.85 -9.52
CA TYR A 356 13.29 48.38 -8.19
C TYR A 356 13.26 46.88 -7.87
#